data_AF-A0AA37HS73-F1
#
_entry.id   AF-A0AA37HS73-F1
#
_cell.length_a   1.000
_cell.length_b   1.000
_cell.length_c   1.000
_cell.angle_alpha   90.00
_cell.angle_beta   90.00
_cell.angle_gamma   90.00
#
_symmetry.space_group_name_H-M   'P 1'
#
loop_
_entity.id
_entity.type
_entity.pdbx_description
1 polymer ?
#
loop_
_entity_poly.entity_id
_entity_poly.type
_entity_poly.pdbx_seq_one_letter_code
_entity_poly.pdbx_strand_id
1 'polypeptide(L)' 'MPALDASVAPIVYAVPIQLLAYHTAVIMGKDVDQPRNLAKSVTVE' A
#
# COMPACT_ATOMS: atom_id res chain seq x y z
N MET A 1 11.68 -5.51 14.11
CA MET A 1 10.54 -6.40 13.76
C MET A 1 10.63 -7.64 14.64
N PRO A 2 9.49 -8.22 15.05
CA PRO A 2 9.51 -9.49 15.79
C PRO A 2 10.13 -10.60 14.94
N ALA A 3 10.61 -11.67 15.57
CA ALA A 3 10.94 -12.89 14.86
C ALA A 3 9.66 -13.48 14.24
N LEU A 4 9.71 -13.83 12.96
CA LEU A 4 8.57 -14.33 12.20
C LEU A 4 8.98 -15.58 11.45
N ASP A 5 8.04 -16.49 11.25
CA ASP A 5 8.23 -17.59 10.31
C ASP A 5 8.42 -17.05 8.88
N ALA A 6 9.33 -17.66 8.13
CA ALA A 6 9.71 -17.20 6.80
C ALA A 6 8.53 -17.17 5.83
N SER A 7 7.52 -18.05 6.01
CA SER A 7 6.33 -18.10 5.15
C SER A 7 5.41 -16.88 5.31
N VAL A 8 5.38 -16.25 6.48
CA VAL A 8 4.49 -15.11 6.78
C VAL A 8 5.22 -13.77 6.81
N ALA A 9 6.56 -13.78 6.92
CA ALA A 9 7.39 -12.58 6.96
C ALA A 9 7.08 -11.56 5.83
N PRO A 10 6.87 -11.97 4.55
CA PRO A 10 6.56 -11.02 3.48
C PRO A 10 5.25 -10.26 3.70
N ILE A 11 4.23 -10.91 4.27
CA ILE A 11 2.91 -10.32 4.51
C ILE A 11 3.01 -9.28 5.63
N VAL A 12 3.66 -9.65 6.74
CA VAL A 12 3.81 -8.74 7.88
C VAL A 12 4.68 -7.54 7.52
N TYR A 13 5.72 -7.73 6.71
CA TYR A 13 6.59 -6.64 6.26
C TYR A 13 5.93 -5.73 5.21
N ALA A 14 4.85 -6.14 4.56
CA ALA A 14 4.08 -5.26 3.68
C ALA A 14 3.32 -4.17 4.46
N VAL A 15 2.84 -4.46 5.66
CA VAL A 15 2.05 -3.53 6.49
C VAL A 15 2.76 -2.19 6.75
N PRO A 16 4.01 -2.12 7.26
CA PRO A 16 4.68 -0.84 7.48
C PRO A 16 4.92 -0.07 6.18
N ILE A 17 5.14 -0.75 5.05
CA ILE A 17 5.31 -0.09 3.74
C ILE A 17 3.98 0.48 3.24
N GLN A 18 2.87 -0.24 3.44
CA GLN A 18 1.52 0.28 3.15
C GLN A 18 1.20 1.51 3.99
N LEU A 19 1.53 1.50 5.29
CA LEU A 19 1.34 2.65 6.18
C LEU A 19 2.23 3.83 5.79
N LEU A 20 3.48 3.58 5.41
CA LEU A 20 4.39 4.61 4.91
C LEU A 20 3.82 5.29 3.65
N ALA A 21 3.32 4.50 2.70
CA ALA A 21 2.68 5.02 1.49
C ALA A 21 1.43 5.86 1.81
N TYR A 22 0.56 5.36 2.70
CA TYR A 22 -0.64 6.07 3.15
C TYR A 22 -0.29 7.42 3.79
N HIS A 23 0.58 7.43 4.82
CA HIS A 23 0.92 8.66 5.52
C HIS A 23 1.64 9.66 4.61
N THR A 24 2.50 9.19 3.70
CA THR A 24 3.15 10.04 2.70
C THR A 24 2.10 10.68 1.78
N ALA A 25 1.16 9.90 1.26
CA ALA A 25 0.11 10.40 0.37
C ALA A 25 -0.81 11.41 1.08
N VAL A 26 -1.17 11.16 2.35
CA VAL A 26 -1.95 12.08 3.19
C VAL A 26 -1.19 13.40 3.42
N ILE A 27 0.09 13.34 3.79
CA ILE A 27 0.92 14.54 3.98
C ILE A 27 1.03 15.34 2.68
N MET A 28 1.11 14.67 1.53
CA MET A 28 1.16 15.30 0.20
C MET A 28 -0.20 15.78 -0.33
N GLY A 29 -1.28 15.63 0.46
CA GLY A 29 -2.65 16.01 0.07
C GLY A 29 -3.14 15.25 -1.17
N LYS A 30 -2.77 13.98 -1.31
CA LYS A 30 -3.23 13.11 -2.42
C LYS A 30 -4.46 12.32 -1.99
N ASP A 31 -5.34 12.07 -2.96
CA ASP A 31 -6.42 11.11 -2.79
C ASP A 31 -5.84 9.69 -2.80
N VAL A 32 -5.91 9.01 -1.66
CA VAL A 32 -5.36 7.67 -1.48
C VAL A 32 -6.30 6.60 -2.02
N ASP A 33 -7.60 6.87 -2.00
CA ASP A 33 -8.63 5.93 -2.46
C ASP A 33 -8.82 5.98 -3.98
N GLN A 34 -8.57 7.15 -4.58
CA GLN A 34 -8.67 7.38 -6.02
C GLN A 34 -7.40 8.03 -6.58
N PRO A 35 -6.31 7.27 -6.71
CA PRO A 35 -5.07 7.78 -7.27
C PRO A 35 -5.28 8.25 -8.72
N ARG A 36 -4.64 9.36 -9.07
CA ARG A 36 -4.74 9.96 -10.41
C ARG A 36 -4.45 8.93 -11.50
N ASN A 37 -5.17 9.02 -12.62
CA ASN A 37 -4.97 8.23 -13.83
C ASN A 37 -5.19 6.71 -13.65
N LEU A 38 -5.75 6.27 -12.53
CA LEU A 38 -6.01 4.86 -12.25
C LEU A 38 -7.50 4.62 -11.98
N ALA A 39 -7.91 3.38 -12.21
CA ALA A 39 -9.17 2.83 -11.78
C ALA A 39 -8.91 1.56 -10.95
N LYS A 40 -9.88 1.16 -10.13
CA LYS A 40 -9.76 -0.04 -9.29
C LYS A 40 -9.60 -1.32 -10.11
N SER A 41 -10.19 -1.36 -11.30
CA SER A 41 -10.08 -2.46 -12.25
C SER A 41 -10.08 -1.87 -13.66
N VAL A 42 -9.24 -2.41 -14.54
CA VAL A 42 -9.21 -2.07 -15.96
C VAL A 42 -9.98 -3.17 -16.69
N THR A 43 -11.16 -2.84 -17.21
CA THR A 43 -12.06 -3.80 -17.87
C THR A 43 -12.10 -3.65 -19.39
N VAL A 44 -11.24 -2.78 -19.94
CA VAL A 44 -11.10 -2.51 -21.37
C VAL A 44 -9.66 -2.78 -21.79
N GLU A 45 -9.46 -3.33 -22.99
CA GLU A 45 -8.14 -3.53 -23.59
C GLU A 45 -7.65 -2.28 -24.32
#